data_AF-A0A7C7X850-F1
#
_entry.id   AF-A0A7C7X850-F1
#
_cell.length_a   1.000
_cell.length_b   1.000
_cell.length_c   1.000
_cell.angle_alpha   90.00
_cell.angle_beta   90.00
_cell.angle_gamma   90.00
#
_symmetry.space_group_name_H-M   'P 1'
#
loop_
_entity.id
_entity.type
_entity.pdbx_description
1 polymer ?
#
loop_
_entity_poly.entity_id
_entity_poly.type
_entity_poly.pdbx_seq_one_letter_code
_entity_poly.pdbx_strand_id
1 'polypeptide(L)' 'MSEIRVEEIHIHPVKSCRRIEVDEIEIVATGLAHDRE' A
#
# COMPACT_ATOMS: atom_id res chain seq x y z
N MET A 1 15.82 -9.08 -17.66
CA MET A 1 14.80 -8.33 -16.91
C MET A 1 15.50 -7.70 -15.74
N SER A 2 15.41 -6.38 -15.58
CA SER A 2 15.96 -5.74 -14.39
C SER A 2 15.11 -6.13 -13.20
N GLU A 3 15.75 -6.58 -12.12
CA GLU A 3 15.08 -6.91 -10.87
C GLU A 3 14.61 -5.62 -10.21
N ILE A 4 13.34 -5.58 -9.79
CA ILE A 4 12.74 -4.44 -9.09
C ILE A 4 12.55 -4.85 -7.64
N ARG A 5 13.10 -4.06 -6.71
CA ARG A 5 12.92 -4.23 -5.27
C ARG A 5 11.96 -3.17 -4.75
N VAL A 6 10.99 -3.59 -3.95
CA VAL A 6 10.10 -2.67 -3.22
C VAL A 6 10.87 -2.14 -2.01
N GLU A 7 10.94 -0.82 -1.86
CA GLU A 7 11.59 -0.17 -0.72
C GLU A 7 10.64 0.00 0.46
N GLU A 8 9.41 0.47 0.21
CA GLU A 8 8.43 0.79 1.26
C GLU A 8 7.01 0.52 0.74
N ILE A 9 6.10 0.12 1.64
CA ILE A 9 4.67 -0.04 1.37
C ILE A 9 3.89 0.89 2.28
N HIS A 10 2.96 1.63 1.68
CA HIS A 10 2.14 2.61 2.39
C HIS A 10 0.67 2.48 2.03
N ILE A 11 -0.20 2.59 3.04
CA ILE A 11 -1.65 2.70 2.86
C ILE A 11 -2.17 4.03 3.42
N HIS A 12 -3.25 4.54 2.85
CA HIS A 12 -4.00 5.70 3.30
C HIS A 12 -5.42 5.27 3.67
N PRO A 13 -5.67 4.80 4.91
CA PRO A 13 -7.01 4.37 5.31
C PRO A 13 -8.05 5.48 5.11
N VAL A 14 -7.68 6.72 5.44
CA VAL A 14 -8.52 7.89 5.16
C VAL A 14 -7.92 8.68 3.99
N LYS A 15 -8.77 8.97 3.00
CA LYS A 15 -8.37 9.72 1.79
C LYS A 15 -7.73 11.07 2.14
N SER A 16 -6.58 11.33 1.51
CA SER A 16 -5.78 12.56 1.69
C SER A 16 -5.25 12.78 3.12
N CYS A 17 -5.30 11.76 3.99
CA CYS A 17 -4.73 11.81 5.33
C CYS A 17 -3.37 11.11 5.40
N ARG A 18 -2.81 11.07 6.61
CA ARG A 18 -1.51 10.45 6.92
C ARG A 18 -1.49 9.00 6.43
N ARG A 19 -0.36 8.63 5.81
CA ARG A 19 -0.07 7.25 5.41
C ARG A 19 0.40 6.42 6.60
N ILE A 20 0.16 5.13 6.53
CA ILE A 20 0.67 4.12 7.45
C ILE A 20 1.64 3.23 6.66
N GLU A 21 2.82 3.04 7.20
CA GLU A 21 3.83 2.13 6.66
C GLU A 21 3.58 0.71 7.16
N VAL A 22 3.70 -0.26 6.26
CA VAL A 22 3.47 -1.69 6.54
C VAL A 22 4.56 -2.52 5.89
N ASP A 23 4.90 -3.66 6.50
CA ASP A 23 5.89 -4.59 5.94
C ASP A 23 5.28 -5.46 4.83
N GLU A 24 4.00 -5.81 4.96
CA GLU A 24 3.26 -6.68 4.07
C GLU A 24 1.81 -6.20 3.93
N ILE A 25 1.20 -6.45 2.77
CA ILE A 25 -0.19 -6.09 2.49
C ILE A 25 -0.78 -7.03 1.44
N GLU A 26 -2.08 -7.29 1.54
CA GLU A 26 -2.82 -8.01 0.51
C GLU A 26 -3.17 -7.09 -0.67
N ILE A 27 -3.00 -7.59 -1.89
CA ILE A 27 -3.47 -6.92 -3.11
C ILE A 27 -4.84 -7.47 -3.45
N VAL A 28 -5.85 -6.62 -3.38
CA VAL A 28 -7.24 -6.92 -3.76
C VAL A 28 -7.59 -6.26 -5.10
N ALA A 29 -8.76 -6.59 -5.65
CA ALA A 29 -9.18 -6.08 -6.95
C ALA A 29 -9.24 -4.54 -7.05
N THR A 30 -9.43 -3.87 -5.90
CA THR A 30 -9.53 -2.40 -5.80
C THR A 30 -8.22 -1.70 -5.46
N GLY A 31 -7.14 -2.44 -5.19
CA GLY A 31 -5.84 -1.88 -4.79
C GLY A 31 -5.22 -2.62 -3.62
N LEU A 32 -4.49 -1.90 -2.77
CA LEU A 32 -4.01 -2.45 -1.50
C LEU A 32 -5.19 -2.57 -0.53
N ALA A 33 -5.28 -3.68 0.20
CA ALA A 33 -6.30 -3.85 1.23
C ALA A 33 -6.27 -2.67 2.22
N HIS A 34 -7.44 -2.19 2.64
CA HIS A 34 -7.61 -1.06 3.57
C HIS A 34 -7.11 0.32 3.08
N ASP A 35 -6.74 0.47 1.79
CA ASP A 35 -6.47 1.79 1.21
C ASP A 35 -7.78 2.50 0.82
N ARG A 36 -8.04 3.65 1.46
CA ARG A 36 -9.16 4.58 1.18
C ARG A 36 -10.56 3.98 1.31
N GLU A 37 -10.76 3.11 2.28
CA GLU A 37 -12.10 2.67 2.74
C GLU A 37 -12.84 3.79 3.49
#